data_AF-A0A7Z7LIC9-F1
#
_entry.id   AF-A0A7Z7LIC9-F1
#
_cell.length_a   1.000
_cell.length_b   1.000
_cell.length_c   1.000
_cell.angle_alpha   90.00
_cell.angle_beta   90.00
_cell.angle_gamma   90.00
#
_symmetry.space_group_name_H-M   'P 1'
#
loop_
_entity.id
_entity.type
_entity.pdbx_description
1 polymer ?
#
loop_
_entity_poly.entity_id
_entity_poly.type
_entity_poly.pdbx_seq_one_letter_code
_entity_poly.pdbx_strand_id
1 'polypeptide(L)'
;MIGSIVRVVIYGLLGLVGLPITTTLLVLALSHAFDPRCGTPGDSGGCEMGAVSIGVMAALPGLAIGVALAIFQEWRKRQRG
;
A
#
# COMPACT_ATOMS: atom_id res chain seq x y z
N MET A 1 -8.14 -17.39 20.70
CA MET A 1 -8.57 -17.22 19.28
C MET A 1 -8.83 -15.76 18.93
N ILE A 2 -9.62 -15.02 19.73
CA ILE A 2 -9.93 -13.59 19.51
C ILE A 2 -8.69 -12.72 19.31
N GLY A 3 -7.62 -12.90 20.11
CA GLY A 3 -6.38 -12.12 19.96
C GLY A 3 -5.66 -12.31 18.61
N SER A 4 -5.73 -13.50 18.00
CA SER A 4 -5.13 -13.76 16.68
C SER A 4 -5.97 -13.14 15.56
N ILE A 5 -7.30 -13.18 15.69
CA ILE A 5 -8.22 -12.55 14.71
C ILE A 5 -8.02 -11.04 14.69
N VAL A 6 -7.96 -10.40 15.86
CA VAL A 6 -7.73 -8.95 15.97
C VAL A 6 -6.40 -8.56 15.31
N ARG A 7 -5.35 -9.35 15.49
CA ARG A 7 -4.06 -9.10 14.82
C ARG A 7 -4.17 -9.19 13.30
N VAL A 8 -4.84 -10.21 12.77
CA VAL A 8 -5.01 -10.36 11.32
C VAL A 8 -5.80 -9.19 10.73
N VAL A 9 -6.84 -8.73 11.41
CA VAL A 9 -7.62 -7.56 11.00
C VAL A 9 -6.77 -6.28 11.03
N ILE A 10 -5.97 -6.07 12.09
CA ILE A 10 -5.09 -4.90 12.19
C ILE A 10 -4.03 -4.90 11.10
N TYR A 11 -3.34 -6.01 10.87
CA TYR A 11 -2.32 -6.12 9.81
C TYR A 11 -2.94 -6.03 8.41
N GLY A 12 -4.13 -6.59 8.20
CA GLY A 12 -4.89 -6.45 6.96
C GLY A 12 -5.29 -5.00 6.69
N LEU A 13 -5.76 -4.27 7.70
CA LEU A 13 -6.08 -2.83 7.62
C LEU A 13 -4.83 -1.97 7.39
N LEU A 14 -3.73 -2.28 8.09
CA LEU A 14 -2.45 -1.62 7.87
C LEU A 14 -1.92 -1.84 6.44
N GLY A 15 -2.10 -3.05 5.88
CA GLY A 15 -1.78 -3.33 4.48
C GLY A 15 -2.73 -2.61 3.51
N LEU A 16 -4.03 -2.64 3.79
CA LEU A 16 -5.06 -1.97 2.98
C LEU A 16 -4.83 -0.47 2.87
N VAL A 17 -4.37 0.20 3.94
CA VAL A 17 -4.19 1.67 3.96
C VAL A 17 -2.74 2.06 3.71
N GLY A 18 -1.78 1.36 4.30
CA GLY A 18 -0.36 1.69 4.19
C GLY A 18 0.21 1.45 2.80
N LEU A 19 -0.19 0.36 2.13
CA LEU A 19 0.32 0.03 0.80
C LEU A 19 -0.15 0.99 -0.30
N PRO A 20 -1.44 1.38 -0.40
CA PRO A 20 -1.85 2.39 -1.37
C PRO A 20 -1.22 3.75 -1.06
N ILE A 21 -1.12 4.18 0.21
CA ILE A 21 -0.48 5.46 0.55
C ILE A 21 0.99 5.48 0.10
N THR A 22 1.75 4.45 0.46
CA THR A 22 3.18 4.37 0.11
C THR A 22 3.40 4.27 -1.39
N THR A 23 2.59 3.48 -2.12
CA THR A 23 2.68 3.39 -3.58
C THR A 23 2.31 4.70 -4.26
N THR A 24 1.25 5.40 -3.82
CA THR A 24 0.87 6.71 -4.36
C THR A 24 2.03 7.71 -4.20
N LEU A 25 2.60 7.81 -3.00
CA LEU A 25 3.71 8.71 -2.71
C LEU A 25 4.97 8.34 -3.50
N LEU A 26 5.25 7.04 -3.64
CA LEU A 26 6.40 6.55 -4.39
C LEU A 26 6.26 6.91 -5.87
N VAL A 27 5.10 6.66 -6.48
CA VAL A 27 4.85 6.99 -7.89
C VAL A 27 4.95 8.49 -8.12
N LEU A 28 4.39 9.31 -7.22
CA LEU A 28 4.46 10.77 -7.30
C LEU A 28 5.91 11.28 -7.16
N ALA A 29 6.69 10.69 -6.24
CA ALA A 29 8.09 11.03 -6.07
C ALA A 29 8.93 10.64 -7.29
N LEU A 30 8.69 9.45 -7.88
CA LEU A 30 9.36 9.04 -9.11
C LEU A 30 8.95 9.93 -10.29
N SER A 31 7.67 10.25 -10.44
CA SER A 31 7.21 11.09 -11.56
C SER A 31 7.78 12.50 -11.48
N HIS A 32 7.91 13.09 -10.28
CA HIS A 32 8.63 14.36 -10.12
C HIS A 32 10.14 14.26 -10.32
N ALA A 33 10.76 13.13 -9.98
CA ALA A 33 12.20 12.93 -10.13
C ALA A 33 12.62 12.67 -11.59
N PHE A 34 11.79 11.96 -12.36
CA PHE A 34 12.11 11.53 -13.72
C PHE A 34 11.39 12.32 -14.82
N ASP A 35 10.27 12.97 -14.51
CA ASP A 35 9.45 13.68 -15.51
C ASP A 35 9.33 15.18 -15.18
N PRO A 36 10.13 16.06 -15.83
CA PRO A 36 10.12 17.50 -15.55
C PRO A 36 8.84 18.20 -16.02
N ARG A 37 7.93 17.49 -16.70
CA ARG A 37 6.60 17.99 -17.08
C ARG A 37 5.56 17.79 -15.98
N CYS A 38 5.79 16.84 -15.07
CA CYS A 38 4.89 16.58 -13.95
C CYS A 38 4.89 17.83 -13.02
N GLY A 39 3.75 18.53 -12.97
CA GLY A 39 3.58 19.79 -12.23
C GLY A 39 3.74 21.08 -13.06
N THR A 40 3.95 20.99 -14.37
CA THR A 40 4.02 22.18 -15.25
C THR A 40 2.64 22.74 -15.61
N PRO A 41 2.50 24.05 -15.82
CA PRO A 41 1.23 24.67 -16.21
C PRO A 41 0.80 24.15 -17.59
N GLY A 42 -0.18 23.25 -17.61
CA GLY A 42 -0.65 22.51 -18.78
C GLY A 42 -0.93 21.04 -18.50
N ASP A 43 -0.35 20.49 -17.43
CA ASP A 43 -0.69 19.17 -16.91
C ASP A 43 -1.96 19.30 -16.04
N SER A 44 -3.12 18.97 -16.59
CA SER A 44 -4.44 19.06 -15.92
C SER A 44 -4.63 18.02 -14.81
N GLY A 45 -3.58 17.79 -14.00
CA GLY A 45 -3.53 16.74 -13.00
C GLY A 45 -3.38 15.34 -13.59
N GLY A 46 -2.89 15.17 -14.82
CA GLY A 46 -2.70 13.85 -15.43
C GLY A 46 -1.70 13.00 -14.64
N CYS A 47 -0.57 13.61 -14.26
CA CYS A 47 0.43 12.98 -13.41
C CYS A 47 -0.12 12.62 -12.01
N GLU A 48 -0.79 13.57 -11.35
CA GLU A 48 -1.38 13.42 -10.02
C GLU A 48 -2.51 12.36 -10.00
N MET A 49 -3.41 12.41 -10.98
CA MET A 49 -4.51 11.44 -11.13
C MET A 49 -4.00 10.05 -11.50
N GLY A 50 -2.93 9.95 -12.29
CA GLY A 50 -2.24 8.69 -12.58
C GLY A 50 -1.68 8.07 -11.31
N ALA A 51 -0.99 8.85 -10.48
CA ALA A 51 -0.47 8.37 -9.20
C ALA A 51 -1.58 7.90 -8.25
N VAL A 52 -2.67 8.68 -8.15
CA VAL A 52 -3.84 8.32 -7.32
C VAL A 52 -4.50 7.03 -7.81
N SER A 53 -4.72 6.88 -9.11
CA SER A 53 -5.36 5.67 -9.66
C SER A 53 -4.49 4.42 -9.49
N ILE A 54 -3.17 4.54 -9.63
CA ILE A 54 -2.22 3.45 -9.31
C ILE A 54 -2.25 3.12 -7.81
N GLY A 55 -2.27 4.15 -6.96
CA GLY A 55 -2.41 4.00 -5.51
C GLY A 55 -3.70 3.27 -5.12
N VAL A 56 -4.85 3.64 -5.69
CA VAL A 56 -6.14 2.98 -5.42
C VAL A 56 -6.13 1.53 -5.89
N MET A 57 -5.57 1.24 -7.06
CA MET A 57 -5.38 -0.14 -7.55
C MET A 57 -4.48 -0.97 -6.62
N ALA A 58 -3.55 -0.32 -5.90
CA ALA A 58 -2.67 -0.96 -4.94
C ALA A 58 -3.35 -1.29 -3.59
N ALA A 59 -4.57 -0.83 -3.34
CA ALA A 59 -5.29 -1.12 -2.09
C ALA A 59 -5.65 -2.61 -1.93
N LEU A 60 -6.17 -3.25 -3.00
CA LEU A 60 -6.48 -4.68 -3.02
C LEU A 60 -5.25 -5.57 -2.76
N PRO A 61 -4.14 -5.43 -3.50
CA PRO A 61 -2.92 -6.18 -3.20
C PRO A 61 -2.33 -5.79 -1.84
N GLY A 62 -2.52 -4.55 -1.37
CA GLY A 62 -2.16 -4.11 -0.03
C GLY A 62 -2.84 -4.91 1.07
N LEU A 63 -4.15 -5.11 0.97
CA LEU A 63 -4.91 -5.95 1.89
C LEU A 63 -4.43 -7.41 1.84
N ALA A 64 -4.22 -7.95 0.64
CA ALA A 64 -3.75 -9.33 0.46
C ALA A 64 -2.38 -9.55 1.15
N ILE A 65 -1.45 -8.62 0.97
CA ILE A 65 -0.12 -8.66 1.60
C ILE A 65 -0.23 -8.52 3.12
N GLY A 66 -1.04 -7.59 3.62
CA GLY A 66 -1.27 -7.38 5.05
C GLY A 66 -1.80 -8.64 5.76
N VAL A 67 -2.79 -9.30 5.14
CA VAL A 67 -3.35 -10.56 5.65
C VAL A 67 -2.33 -11.70 5.58
N ALA A 68 -1.60 -11.82 4.46
CA ALA A 68 -0.57 -12.86 4.30
C ALA A 68 0.56 -12.72 5.35
N LEU A 69 1.02 -11.50 5.63
CA LEU A 69 2.02 -11.23 6.67
C LEU A 69 1.52 -11.58 8.06
N ALA A 70 0.24 -11.30 8.36
CA ALA A 70 -0.34 -11.64 9.66
C ALA A 70 -0.39 -13.16 9.88
N ILE A 71 -0.81 -13.91 8.86
CA ILE A 71 -0.83 -15.38 8.87
C ILE A 71 0.59 -15.92 9.01
N PHE A 72 1.54 -15.37 8.24
CA PHE A 72 2.94 -15.79 8.28
C PHE A 72 3.60 -15.55 9.64
N GLN A 73 3.34 -14.40 10.27
CA GLN A 73 3.85 -14.11 11.61
C GLN A 73 3.29 -15.07 12.66
N GLU A 74 2.00 -15.39 12.59
CA GLU A 74 1.35 -16.33 13.51
C GLU A 74 1.92 -17.74 13.32
N TRP A 75 2.12 -18.18 12.07
CA TRP A 75 2.77 -19.45 11.75
C TRP A 75 4.21 -19.50 12.28
N ARG A 76 5.00 -18.44 12.05
CA ARG A 76 6.39 -18.36 12.52
C ARG A 76 6.50 -18.35 14.05
N LYS A 77 5.55 -17.72 14.75
CA LYS A 77 5.48 -17.77 16.22
C LYS A 77 5.21 -19.18 16.73
N ARG A 78 4.34 -19.93 16.06
CA ARG A 78 4.06 -21.34 16.40
C ARG A 78 5.23 -22.28 16.14
N GLN A 79 6.16 -21.93 15.24
CA GLN A 79 7.37 -22.72 14.99
C GLN A 79 8.53 -22.44 15.94
N ARG A 80 8.49 -21.33 16.68
CA ARG A 80 9.55 -20.93 17.62
C ARG A 80 9.26 -21.30 19.08
N GLY A 81 8.06 -21.79 19.38
CA GLY A 81 7.67 -22.32 20.69
C GLY A 81 7.42 -23.81 20.59
#